data_AF-A0A1H0U8L2-F1
#
_entry.id   AF-A0A1H0U8L2-F1
#
_cell.length_a   1.000
_cell.length_b   1.000
_cell.length_c   1.000
_cell.angle_alpha   90.00
_cell.angle_beta   90.00
_cell.angle_gamma   90.00
#
_symmetry.space_group_name_H-M   'P 1'
#
loop_
_entity.id
_entity.type
_entity.pdbx_description
1 polymer ?
#
loop_
_entity_poly.entity_id
_entity_poly.type
_entity_poly.pdbx_seq_one_letter_code
_entity_poly.pdbx_strand_id
1 'polypeptide(L)'
;MAILGKPDLPEGAHRSLNRLLHSIHVRAGMPSCRQMEKEVNHEKEREPGGPSDKTWISRSTIHDAFSSARLPALEVVYELVDLLTRRGPLANPERAAINRRLMCELWVRAAERRQDGGGAVSEGAQPSETLGTACLPRGSSLRDVVYLTPVEAALLLDLSKQAVYRMIHSGQLQAIRVGRTYRIPDVAVREMENSSFLHLHEPPSPPNAN
;
A
#
# COMPACT_ATOMS: atom_id res chain seq x y z
N MET A 1 -32.13 -0.15 -11.83
CA MET A 1 -30.72 -0.05 -12.24
C MET A 1 -30.05 0.95 -11.31
N ALA A 2 -29.17 0.50 -10.41
CA ALA A 2 -28.53 1.39 -9.44
C ALA A 2 -27.38 2.13 -10.12
N ILE A 3 -27.58 3.41 -10.41
CA ILE A 3 -26.56 4.30 -10.94
C ILE A 3 -25.54 4.50 -9.81
N LEU A 4 -24.32 3.96 -9.97
CA LEU A 4 -23.20 4.30 -9.10
C LEU A 4 -22.98 5.81 -9.23
N GLY A 5 -23.34 6.56 -8.20
CA GLY A 5 -23.24 8.01 -8.19
C GLY A 5 -21.78 8.43 -8.19
N LYS A 6 -21.39 9.31 -9.11
CA LYS A 6 -20.06 9.93 -9.08
C LYS A 6 -20.01 10.87 -7.86
N PRO A 7 -19.22 10.58 -6.82
CA PRO A 7 -19.09 11.50 -5.70
C PRO A 7 -18.43 12.79 -6.17
N ASP A 8 -18.86 13.92 -5.59
CA ASP A 8 -18.18 15.20 -5.79
C ASP A 8 -16.83 15.14 -5.05
N LEU A 9 -15.80 14.71 -5.78
CA LEU A 9 -14.45 14.57 -5.27
C LEU A 9 -13.66 15.86 -5.53
N PRO A 10 -12.89 16.35 -4.55
CA PRO A 10 -11.98 17.47 -4.75
C PRO A 10 -10.98 17.14 -5.86
N GLU A 11 -10.58 18.17 -6.60
CA GLU A 11 -9.65 18.01 -7.71
C GLU A 11 -8.30 17.48 -7.21
N GLY A 12 -7.81 16.39 -7.83
CA GLY A 12 -6.59 15.71 -7.39
C GLY A 12 -6.56 14.22 -7.73
N ALA A 13 -5.55 13.52 -7.19
CA ALA A 13 -5.27 12.11 -7.51
C ALA A 13 -6.45 11.17 -7.18
N HIS A 14 -7.24 11.46 -6.14
CA HIS A 14 -8.43 10.67 -5.81
C HIS A 14 -9.52 10.79 -6.89
N ARG A 15 -9.76 12.00 -7.43
CA ARG A 15 -10.69 12.20 -8.55
C ARG A 15 -10.24 11.45 -9.79
N SER A 16 -8.93 11.47 -10.09
CA SER A 16 -8.35 10.72 -11.20
C SER A 16 -8.50 9.20 -11.01
N LEU A 17 -8.26 8.69 -9.79
CA LEU A 17 -8.46 7.28 -9.46
C LEU A 17 -9.92 6.87 -9.67
N ASN A 18 -10.86 7.67 -9.17
CA ASN A 18 -12.28 7.34 -9.30
C ASN A 18 -12.77 7.42 -10.75
N ARG A 19 -12.25 8.38 -11.54
CA ARG A 19 -12.52 8.44 -13.00
C ARG A 19 -12.00 7.20 -13.71
N LEU A 20 -10.79 6.75 -13.38
CA LEU A 20 -10.22 5.53 -13.96
C LEU A 20 -11.07 4.31 -13.62
N LEU A 21 -11.43 4.13 -12.34
CA LEU A 21 -12.28 3.03 -11.89
C LEU A 21 -13.65 3.03 -12.58
N HIS A 22 -14.31 4.19 -12.68
CA HIS A 22 -15.55 4.34 -13.43
C HIS A 22 -15.39 4.04 -14.93
N SER A 23 -14.28 4.46 -15.56
CA SER A 23 -14.04 4.17 -16.97
C SER A 23 -13.89 2.67 -17.25
N ILE A 24 -13.23 1.94 -16.34
CA ILE A 24 -13.08 0.48 -16.42
C ILE A 24 -14.44 -0.19 -16.18
N HIS A 25 -15.21 0.30 -15.20
CA HIS A 25 -16.54 -0.20 -14.90
C HIS A 25 -17.52 -0.07 -16.07
N VAL A 26 -17.55 1.08 -16.75
CA VAL A 26 -18.37 1.30 -17.95
C VAL A 26 -17.95 0.33 -19.06
N ARG A 27 -16.64 0.18 -19.28
CA ARG A 27 -16.10 -0.75 -20.28
C ARG A 27 -16.40 -2.22 -19.96
N ALA A 28 -16.57 -2.57 -18.69
CA ALA A 28 -16.94 -3.91 -18.23
C ALA A 28 -18.44 -4.23 -18.36
N GLY A 29 -19.24 -3.33 -18.94
CA GLY A 29 -20.69 -3.52 -19.11
C GLY A 29 -21.51 -3.18 -17.87
N MET A 30 -20.96 -2.37 -16.95
CA MET A 30 -21.65 -1.86 -15.75
C MET A 30 -22.27 -2.96 -14.86
N PRO A 31 -21.46 -3.93 -14.37
CA PRO A 31 -21.96 -4.96 -13.46
C PRO A 31 -22.49 -4.35 -12.16
N SER A 32 -23.58 -4.90 -11.61
CA SER A 32 -24.09 -4.41 -10.32
C SER A 32 -23.13 -4.74 -9.16
N CYS A 33 -23.16 -3.98 -8.06
CA CYS A 33 -22.32 -4.28 -6.88
C CYS A 33 -22.53 -5.70 -6.34
N ARG A 34 -23.77 -6.21 -6.41
CA ARG A 34 -24.11 -7.59 -6.01
C ARG A 34 -23.49 -8.62 -6.94
N GLN A 35 -23.38 -8.30 -8.23
CA GLN A 35 -22.71 -9.15 -9.21
C GLN A 35 -21.19 -9.17 -8.96
N MET A 36 -20.59 -8.01 -8.71
CA MET A 36 -19.16 -7.89 -8.41
C MET A 36 -18.79 -8.63 -7.12
N GLU A 37 -19.59 -8.49 -6.05
CA GLU A 37 -19.41 -9.22 -4.78
C GLU A 37 -19.42 -10.74 -5.00
N LYS A 38 -20.42 -11.25 -5.75
CA LYS A 38 -20.54 -12.69 -6.00
C LYS A 38 -19.31 -13.23 -6.74
N GLU A 39 -18.78 -12.49 -7.70
CA GLU A 39 -17.66 -12.97 -8.52
C GLU A 39 -16.33 -12.89 -7.81
N VAL A 40 -16.04 -11.77 -7.16
CA VAL A 40 -14.84 -11.63 -6.32
C VAL A 40 -14.78 -12.74 -5.29
N ASN A 41 -15.91 -13.05 -4.63
CA ASN A 41 -15.94 -14.10 -3.61
C ASN A 41 -15.92 -15.51 -4.22
N HIS A 42 -16.53 -15.74 -5.39
CA HIS A 42 -16.53 -17.04 -6.05
C HIS A 42 -15.16 -17.41 -6.66
N GLU A 43 -14.35 -16.45 -7.11
CA GLU A 43 -12.95 -16.71 -7.49
C GLU A 43 -12.13 -17.18 -6.28
N LYS A 44 -12.37 -16.61 -5.09
CA LYS A 44 -11.68 -17.01 -3.84
C LYS A 44 -12.11 -18.37 -3.30
N GLU A 45 -13.28 -18.86 -3.70
CA GLU A 45 -13.78 -20.21 -3.37
C GLU A 45 -13.18 -21.31 -4.27
N ARG A 46 -12.71 -20.97 -5.47
CA ARG A 46 -12.18 -21.94 -6.44
C ARG A 46 -10.71 -22.30 -6.28
N GLU A 47 -9.96 -21.61 -5.42
CA GLU A 47 -8.53 -21.87 -5.22
C GLU A 47 -8.29 -23.08 -4.29
N PRO A 48 -7.76 -24.21 -4.79
CA PRO A 48 -7.46 -25.39 -3.96
C PRO A 48 -6.26 -25.09 -3.06
N GLY A 49 -6.44 -25.23 -1.74
CA GLY A 49 -5.43 -24.91 -0.73
C GLY A 49 -5.70 -23.62 0.05
N GLY A 50 -6.59 -22.75 -0.47
CA GLY A 50 -7.08 -21.56 0.21
C GLY A 50 -6.04 -20.44 0.39
N PRO A 51 -6.29 -19.20 -0.08
CA PRO A 51 -5.41 -18.08 0.27
C PRO A 51 -5.43 -17.83 1.78
N SER A 52 -4.26 -17.78 2.43
CA SER A 52 -4.13 -17.45 3.87
C SER A 52 -4.63 -16.03 4.22
N ASP A 53 -4.92 -15.20 3.22
CA ASP A 53 -5.38 -13.81 3.37
C ASP A 53 -6.67 -13.57 2.57
N LYS A 54 -7.77 -14.23 2.97
CA LYS A 54 -9.10 -14.02 2.35
C LYS A 54 -9.68 -12.70 2.84
N THR A 55 -9.39 -11.59 2.18
CA THR A 55 -10.18 -10.37 2.38
C THR A 55 -11.51 -10.52 1.64
N TRP A 56 -12.56 -10.93 2.35
CA TRP A 56 -13.94 -10.92 1.82
C TRP A 56 -14.39 -9.48 1.59
N ILE A 57 -14.90 -9.19 0.39
CA ILE A 57 -15.35 -7.86 0.03
C ILE A 57 -16.87 -7.85 0.00
N SER A 58 -17.49 -7.10 0.93
CA SER A 58 -18.94 -6.94 0.97
C SER A 58 -19.43 -5.93 -0.07
N ARG A 59 -20.68 -6.08 -0.49
CA ARG A 59 -21.39 -5.12 -1.37
C ARG A 59 -21.24 -3.66 -0.93
N SER A 60 -21.31 -3.39 0.38
CA SER A 60 -21.16 -2.04 0.93
C SER A 60 -19.76 -1.48 0.69
N THR A 61 -18.72 -2.29 0.84
CA THR A 61 -17.33 -1.93 0.56
C THR A 61 -17.13 -1.60 -0.91
N ILE A 62 -17.74 -2.39 -1.80
CA ILE A 62 -17.73 -2.12 -3.24
C ILE A 62 -18.45 -0.81 -3.54
N HIS A 63 -19.64 -0.61 -2.98
CA HIS A 63 -20.40 0.63 -3.16
C HIS A 63 -19.65 1.86 -2.66
N ASP A 64 -19.00 1.78 -1.50
CA ASP A 64 -18.16 2.83 -0.94
C ASP A 64 -16.94 3.13 -1.83
N ALA A 65 -16.34 2.14 -2.47
CA ALA A 65 -15.21 2.37 -3.38
C ALA A 65 -15.57 3.27 -4.58
N PHE A 66 -16.83 3.26 -5.02
CA PHE A 66 -17.31 4.12 -6.11
C PHE A 66 -17.90 5.45 -5.60
N SER A 67 -18.59 5.41 -4.46
CA SER A 67 -19.47 6.50 -3.99
C SER A 67 -18.91 7.31 -2.83
N SER A 68 -17.84 6.84 -2.17
CA SER A 68 -17.29 7.51 -0.99
C SER A 68 -16.24 8.55 -1.36
N ALA A 69 -16.22 9.66 -0.61
CA ALA A 69 -15.11 10.62 -0.64
C ALA A 69 -13.87 10.10 0.12
N ARG A 70 -13.98 8.95 0.79
CA ARG A 70 -12.88 8.29 1.49
C ARG A 70 -12.11 7.40 0.53
N LEU A 71 -10.78 7.40 0.67
CA LEU A 71 -9.92 6.56 -0.14
C LEU A 71 -10.20 5.08 0.19
N PRO A 72 -10.64 4.26 -0.78
CA PRO A 72 -10.87 2.82 -0.55
C PRO A 72 -9.56 2.09 -0.23
N ALA A 73 -9.63 0.94 0.44
CA ALA A 73 -8.44 0.14 0.73
C ALA A 73 -7.82 -0.36 -0.58
N LEU A 74 -6.49 -0.26 -0.70
CA LEU A 74 -5.76 -0.57 -1.94
C LEU A 74 -6.09 -1.98 -2.47
N GLU A 75 -6.22 -2.96 -1.58
CA GLU A 75 -6.61 -4.33 -1.93
C GLU A 75 -7.99 -4.40 -2.60
N VAL A 76 -9.00 -3.74 -2.03
CA VAL A 76 -10.36 -3.72 -2.61
C VAL A 76 -10.33 -3.19 -4.03
N VAL A 77 -9.51 -2.15 -4.27
CA VAL A 77 -9.44 -1.55 -5.59
C VAL A 77 -8.71 -2.45 -6.59
N TYR A 78 -7.68 -3.18 -6.17
CA TYR A 78 -7.00 -4.18 -7.01
C TYR A 78 -7.96 -5.28 -7.45
N GLU A 79 -8.71 -5.86 -6.50
CA GLU A 79 -9.67 -6.93 -6.77
C GLU A 79 -10.74 -6.46 -7.75
N LEU A 80 -11.27 -5.24 -7.57
CA LEU A 80 -12.26 -4.66 -8.48
C LEU A 80 -11.69 -4.41 -9.89
N VAL A 81 -10.47 -3.89 -10.01
CA VAL A 81 -9.86 -3.64 -11.33
C VAL A 81 -9.57 -4.95 -12.05
N ASP A 82 -9.08 -5.95 -11.35
CA ASP A 82 -8.78 -7.24 -11.96
C ASP A 82 -10.06 -7.90 -12.46
N LEU A 83 -11.10 -7.94 -11.62
CA LEU A 83 -12.42 -8.43 -11.99
C LEU A 83 -13.02 -7.69 -13.19
N LEU A 84 -13.06 -6.36 -13.15
CA LEU A 84 -13.68 -5.55 -14.21
C LEU A 84 -12.89 -5.61 -15.52
N THR A 85 -11.56 -5.72 -15.45
CA THR A 85 -10.73 -5.84 -16.65
C THR A 85 -10.86 -7.23 -17.29
N ARG A 86 -11.00 -8.30 -16.48
CA ARG A 86 -11.30 -9.66 -16.97
C ARG A 86 -12.68 -9.76 -17.64
N ARG A 87 -13.68 -9.05 -17.13
CA ARG A 87 -15.05 -9.05 -17.66
C ARG A 87 -15.23 -8.30 -18.98
N GLY A 88 -14.40 -7.31 -19.27
CA GLY A 88 -14.60 -6.44 -20.43
C GLY A 88 -14.41 -7.14 -21.79
N PRO A 89 -15.05 -6.65 -22.87
CA PRO A 89 -14.93 -7.21 -24.22
C PRO A 89 -13.52 -7.11 -24.83
N LEU A 90 -12.61 -6.37 -24.19
CA LEU A 90 -11.20 -6.25 -24.55
C LEU A 90 -10.30 -6.72 -23.40
N ALA A 91 -10.63 -7.85 -22.79
CA ALA A 91 -9.82 -8.49 -21.75
C ALA A 91 -8.40 -8.68 -22.28
N ASN A 92 -7.48 -7.86 -21.76
CA ASN A 92 -6.08 -7.88 -22.15
C ASN A 92 -5.24 -7.81 -20.85
N PRO A 93 -4.40 -8.81 -20.56
CA PRO A 93 -3.60 -8.86 -19.34
C PRO A 93 -2.59 -7.71 -19.24
N GLU A 94 -2.09 -7.19 -20.36
CA GLU A 94 -1.19 -6.03 -20.42
C GLU A 94 -1.92 -4.75 -19.99
N ARG A 95 -3.15 -4.54 -20.48
CA ARG A 95 -4.00 -3.41 -20.07
C ARG A 95 -4.39 -3.52 -18.59
N ALA A 96 -4.61 -4.73 -18.08
CA ALA A 96 -4.84 -4.96 -16.66
C ALA A 96 -3.61 -4.54 -15.84
N ALA A 97 -2.39 -4.90 -16.26
CA ALA A 97 -1.16 -4.49 -15.60
C ALA A 97 -0.96 -2.96 -15.60
N ILE A 98 -1.24 -2.30 -16.73
CA ILE A 98 -1.17 -0.83 -16.85
C ILE A 98 -2.20 -0.17 -15.91
N ASN A 99 -3.45 -0.64 -15.91
CA ASN A 99 -4.49 -0.13 -15.01
C ASN A 99 -4.10 -0.30 -13.54
N ARG A 100 -3.58 -1.48 -13.16
CA ARG A 100 -3.08 -1.76 -11.80
C ARG A 100 -1.97 -0.79 -11.40
N ARG A 101 -0.99 -0.55 -12.28
CA ARG A 101 0.13 0.36 -12.02
C ARG A 101 -0.33 1.80 -11.87
N LEU A 102 -1.12 2.31 -12.81
CA LEU A 102 -1.68 3.66 -12.78
C LEU A 102 -2.51 3.88 -11.52
N MET A 103 -3.33 2.91 -11.16
CA MET A 103 -4.23 3.05 -10.04
C MET A 103 -3.49 2.97 -8.69
N CYS A 104 -2.43 2.16 -8.59
CA CYS A 104 -1.53 2.19 -7.44
C CYS A 104 -0.86 3.55 -7.27
N GLU A 105 -0.37 4.15 -8.36
CA GLU A 105 0.27 5.47 -8.36
C GLU A 105 -0.70 6.56 -7.91
N LEU A 106 -1.91 6.59 -8.49
CA LEU A 106 -2.96 7.55 -8.11
C LEU A 106 -3.42 7.35 -6.65
N TRP A 107 -3.48 6.10 -6.19
CA TRP A 107 -3.82 5.78 -4.81
C TRP A 107 -2.75 6.28 -3.84
N VAL A 108 -1.47 6.04 -4.12
CA VAL A 108 -0.34 6.49 -3.27
C VAL A 108 -0.33 8.02 -3.18
N ARG A 109 -0.46 8.72 -4.30
CA ARG A 109 -0.52 10.20 -4.34
C ARG A 109 -1.73 10.76 -3.60
N ALA A 110 -2.86 10.07 -3.63
CA ALA A 110 -4.06 10.45 -2.89
C ALA A 110 -3.93 10.16 -1.38
N ALA A 111 -3.22 9.09 -1.01
CA ALA A 111 -2.97 8.71 0.38
C ALA A 111 -1.99 9.67 1.08
N GLU A 112 -0.98 10.17 0.36
CA GLU A 112 0.03 11.11 0.88
C GLU A 112 -0.60 12.46 1.29
N ARG A 113 -1.55 12.98 0.49
CA ARG A 113 -2.33 14.19 0.83
C ARG A 113 -3.18 14.05 2.10
N ARG A 114 -3.48 12.82 2.52
CA ARG A 114 -4.26 12.54 3.74
C ARG A 114 -3.39 12.47 4.99
N GLN A 115 -2.07 12.28 4.83
CA GLN A 115 -1.10 12.23 5.93
C GLN A 115 -0.60 13.64 6.29
N ASP A 116 -0.71 14.60 5.38
CA ASP A 116 -0.31 16.01 5.57
C ASP A 116 -1.33 16.87 6.36
N GLY A 117 -2.45 16.28 6.81
CA GLY A 117 -3.49 16.96 7.59
C GLY A 117 -3.16 17.15 9.08
N GLY A 118 -1.90 17.40 9.40
CA GLY A 118 -1.37 17.56 10.76
C GLY A 118 -0.24 18.58 10.82
N GLY A 119 -0.41 19.73 10.18
CA GLY A 119 0.53 20.84 10.23
C GLY A 119 -0.23 22.15 10.04
N ALA A 120 -0.78 22.68 11.12
CA ALA A 120 -1.23 24.05 11.15
C ALA A 120 -0.01 24.93 10.80
N VAL A 121 -0.11 25.63 9.67
CA VAL A 121 0.67 26.85 9.44
C VAL A 121 0.37 27.80 10.58
N SER A 122 1.37 28.06 11.41
CA SER A 122 1.43 29.21 12.29
C SER A 122 2.82 29.78 12.17
N GLU A 123 2.88 30.89 11.43
CA GLU A 123 3.95 31.87 11.45
C GLU A 123 4.28 32.30 12.88
N GLY A 124 5.57 32.55 13.12
CA GLY A 124 6.03 33.46 14.17
C GLY A 124 6.78 32.79 15.32
N ALA A 125 8.10 32.64 15.16
CA ALA A 125 9.12 33.07 16.14
C ALA A 125 10.47 32.44 15.79
N GLN A 126 11.42 33.26 15.34
CA GLN A 126 12.84 32.98 15.61
C GLN A 126 13.13 33.32 17.08
N PRO A 127 14.13 32.68 17.71
CA PRO A 127 15.47 33.25 17.62
C PRO A 127 16.61 32.22 17.46
N SER A 128 17.62 32.66 16.70
CA SER A 128 19.06 32.57 16.95
C SER A 128 19.70 31.44 17.77
N GLU A 129 20.73 30.84 17.15
CA GLU A 129 22.10 30.63 17.68
C GLU A 129 22.23 29.70 18.92
N THR A 130 23.03 28.64 18.93
CA THR A 130 24.50 28.67 18.92
C THR A 130 25.02 27.23 19.01
N LEU A 131 26.25 27.03 18.51
CA LEU A 131 27.08 25.84 18.63
C LEU A 131 27.03 25.13 20.00
N GLY A 132 27.21 23.80 19.93
CA GLY A 132 28.05 23.07 20.88
C GLY A 132 27.28 22.07 21.74
N THR A 133 27.54 20.77 21.49
CA THR A 133 28.19 19.87 22.46
C THR A 133 28.00 18.43 22.03
N ALA A 134 29.13 17.73 21.93
CA ALA A 134 29.26 16.32 21.63
C ALA A 134 28.61 15.42 22.69
N CYS A 135 28.08 14.28 22.27
CA CYS A 135 28.29 13.01 22.97
C CYS A 135 27.97 11.81 22.05
N LEU A 136 29.00 11.06 21.70
CA LEU A 136 28.89 9.66 21.26
C LEU A 136 28.75 8.74 22.49
N PRO A 137 28.40 7.46 22.26
CA PRO A 137 27.15 6.84 22.66
C PRO A 137 27.18 6.34 24.11
N ARG A 138 26.05 6.45 24.84
CA ARG A 138 25.93 5.78 26.15
C ARG A 138 24.68 4.90 26.21
N GLY A 139 24.95 3.60 26.29
CA GLY A 139 24.41 2.75 27.33
C GLY A 139 22.98 2.29 27.11
N SER A 140 22.88 1.07 26.59
CA SER A 140 21.72 0.17 26.63
C SER A 140 20.82 0.39 27.84
N SER A 141 19.64 0.96 27.61
CA SER A 141 18.49 0.82 28.51
C SER A 141 17.53 -0.18 27.88
N LEU A 142 17.07 -1.13 28.69
CA LEU A 142 16.32 -2.29 28.28
C LEU A 142 14.95 -1.89 27.68
N ARG A 143 14.74 -2.22 26.41
CA ARG A 143 13.44 -2.43 25.73
C ARG A 143 12.60 -1.20 25.40
N ASP A 144 13.18 -0.15 24.83
CA ASP A 144 12.37 0.75 24.00
C ASP A 144 12.22 0.11 22.61
N VAL A 145 11.09 -0.57 22.38
CA VAL A 145 10.76 -1.11 21.06
C VAL A 145 10.38 0.08 20.20
N VAL A 146 11.36 0.61 19.46
CA VAL A 146 11.14 1.72 18.54
C VAL A 146 10.28 1.23 17.37
N TYR A 147 9.20 1.97 17.09
CA TYR A 147 8.30 1.67 15.99
C TYR A 147 8.46 2.68 14.87
N LEU A 148 8.78 2.18 13.69
CA LEU A 148 8.96 2.94 12.47
C LEU A 148 7.66 2.94 11.66
N THR A 149 7.44 4.05 10.94
CA THR A 149 6.44 4.10 9.87
C THR A 149 6.93 3.32 8.65
N PRO A 150 6.01 2.93 7.73
CA PRO A 150 6.40 2.30 6.47
C PRO A 150 7.31 3.16 5.59
N VAL A 151 7.28 4.49 5.78
CA VAL A 151 8.13 5.43 5.06
C VAL A 151 9.54 5.42 5.65
N GLU A 152 9.67 5.46 6.97
CA GLU A 152 10.97 5.38 7.64
C GLU A 152 11.65 4.03 7.42
N ALA A 153 10.89 2.92 7.50
CA ALA A 153 11.43 1.59 7.19
C ALA A 153 11.87 1.44 5.73
N ALA A 154 11.20 2.13 4.79
CA ALA A 154 11.57 2.13 3.39
C ALA A 154 12.94 2.80 3.16
N LEU A 155 13.21 3.90 3.89
CA LEU A 155 14.50 4.59 3.84
C LEU A 155 15.65 3.76 4.40
N LEU A 156 15.41 2.99 5.47
CA LEU A 156 16.44 2.13 6.06
C LEU A 156 16.76 0.91 5.18
N LEU A 157 15.74 0.30 4.56
CA LEU A 157 15.92 -0.86 3.69
C LEU A 157 16.33 -0.50 2.25
N ASP A 158 16.48 0.79 1.93
CA ASP A 158 16.62 1.28 0.55
C ASP A 158 15.54 0.74 -0.41
N LEU A 159 14.32 0.56 0.12
CA LEU A 159 13.18 0.03 -0.61
C LEU A 159 12.16 1.15 -0.91
N SER A 160 11.31 0.92 -1.90
CA SER A 160 10.14 1.78 -2.08
C SER A 160 9.09 1.52 -0.98
N LYS A 161 8.33 2.55 -0.60
CA LYS A 161 7.16 2.43 0.30
C LYS A 161 6.20 1.30 -0.14
N GLN A 162 6.05 1.12 -1.45
CA GLN A 162 5.23 0.05 -2.03
C GLN A 162 5.82 -1.34 -1.76
N ALA A 163 7.14 -1.51 -1.88
CA ALA A 163 7.80 -2.76 -1.55
C ALA A 163 7.65 -3.10 -0.07
N VAL A 164 7.79 -2.12 0.82
CA VAL A 164 7.54 -2.31 2.26
C VAL A 164 6.10 -2.73 2.53
N TYR A 165 5.11 -2.07 1.91
CA TYR A 165 3.71 -2.53 2.05
C TYR A 165 3.52 -3.95 1.54
N ARG A 166 4.10 -4.30 0.38
CA ARG A 166 4.00 -5.66 -0.15
C ARG A 166 4.58 -6.69 0.83
N MET A 167 5.71 -6.38 1.48
CA MET A 167 6.34 -7.26 2.47
C MET A 167 5.50 -7.41 3.75
N ILE A 168 4.79 -6.35 4.15
CA ILE A 168 3.85 -6.42 5.26
C ILE A 168 2.67 -7.34 4.92
N HIS A 169 2.07 -7.17 3.73
CA HIS A 169 0.92 -7.98 3.30
C HIS A 169 1.32 -9.43 3.00
N SER A 170 2.55 -9.69 2.57
CA SER A 170 3.07 -11.05 2.40
C SER A 170 3.52 -11.71 3.71
N GLY A 171 3.49 -10.98 4.84
CA GLY A 171 3.97 -11.45 6.13
C GLY A 171 5.49 -11.57 6.25
N GLN A 172 6.25 -11.09 5.26
CA GLN A 172 7.72 -11.11 5.26
C GLN A 172 8.32 -10.06 6.20
N LEU A 173 7.62 -8.95 6.42
CA LEU A 173 8.03 -7.92 7.38
C LEU A 173 7.00 -7.83 8.50
N GLN A 174 7.44 -8.10 9.73
CA GLN A 174 6.57 -8.02 10.90
C GLN A 174 6.10 -6.58 11.10
N ALA A 175 4.79 -6.36 11.10
CA ALA A 175 4.20 -5.06 11.34
C ALA A 175 2.94 -5.16 12.19
N ILE A 176 2.78 -4.21 13.11
CA ILE A 176 1.63 -4.09 14.00
C ILE A 176 0.69 -3.05 13.42
N ARG A 177 -0.58 -3.40 13.28
CA ARG A 177 -1.61 -2.46 12.84
C ARG A 177 -2.15 -1.68 14.04
N VAL A 178 -1.82 -0.40 14.11
CA VAL A 178 -2.36 0.52 15.13
C VAL A 178 -3.37 1.44 14.46
N GLY A 179 -4.65 1.10 14.60
CA GLY A 179 -5.75 1.79 13.93
C GLY A 179 -5.69 1.67 12.41
N ARG A 180 -5.33 2.76 11.72
CA ARG A 180 -5.28 2.85 10.24
C ARG A 180 -3.87 2.81 9.67
N THR A 181 -2.85 2.70 10.53
CA THR A 181 -1.45 2.78 10.13
C THR A 181 -0.69 1.54 10.61
N TYR A 182 0.32 1.13 9.85
CA TYR A 182 1.24 0.08 10.24
C TYR A 182 2.40 0.67 11.03
N ARG A 183 2.83 -0.06 12.06
CA ARG A 183 3.99 0.22 12.89
C ARG A 183 4.92 -0.96 12.79
N ILE A 184 6.11 -0.72 12.28
CA ILE A 184 7.12 -1.75 12.05
C ILE A 184 8.12 -1.63 13.19
N PRO A 185 8.37 -2.66 13.99
CA PRO A 185 9.39 -2.58 15.02
C PRO A 185 10.78 -2.51 14.37
N ASP A 186 11.67 -1.66 14.91
CA ASP A 186 13.06 -1.48 14.44
C ASP A 186 13.82 -2.80 14.31
N VAL A 187 13.61 -3.73 15.25
CA VAL A 187 14.23 -5.06 15.22
C VAL A 187 13.90 -5.84 13.95
N ALA A 188 12.66 -5.75 13.45
CA ALA A 188 12.25 -6.47 12.24
C ALA A 188 12.87 -5.85 10.96
N VAL A 189 13.13 -4.54 10.98
CA VAL A 189 13.82 -3.84 9.89
C VAL A 189 15.29 -4.25 9.87
N ARG A 190 15.95 -4.25 11.03
CA ARG A 190 17.37 -4.66 11.14
C ARG A 190 17.58 -6.12 10.74
N GLU A 191 16.66 -7.02 11.07
CA GLU A 191 16.74 -8.41 10.60
C GLU A 191 16.69 -8.50 9.06
N MET A 192 15.89 -7.64 8.43
CA MET A 192 15.75 -7.56 6.99
C MET A 192 16.98 -6.95 6.31
N GLU A 193 17.57 -5.91 6.90
CA GLU A 193 18.85 -5.33 6.45
C GLU A 193 19.97 -6.39 6.46
N ASN A 194 20.11 -7.13 7.56
CA ASN A 194 21.11 -8.18 7.68
C ASN A 194 20.88 -9.32 6.67
N SER A 195 19.63 -9.71 6.44
CA SER A 195 19.29 -10.75 5.47
C SER A 195 19.57 -10.32 4.02
N SER A 196 19.36 -9.04 3.71
CA SER A 196 19.63 -8.47 2.38
C SER A 196 21.13 -8.25 2.15
N PHE A 197 21.87 -7.85 3.18
CA PHE A 197 23.32 -7.65 3.14
C PHE A 197 24.10 -8.95 2.92
N LEU A 198 23.64 -10.07 3.51
CA LEU A 198 24.27 -11.38 3.34
C LEU A 198 24.18 -11.93 1.90
N HIS A 199 23.29 -11.41 1.06
CA HIS A 199 23.15 -11.85 -0.34
C HIS A 199 24.15 -11.18 -1.31
N LEU A 200 24.90 -10.16 -0.87
CA LEU A 200 25.86 -9.43 -1.73
C LEU A 200 27.33 -9.72 -1.41
N HIS A 201 27.64 -10.48 -0.37
CA HIS A 201 29.01 -10.78 0.02
C HIS A 201 29.26 -12.30 -0.01
N GLU A 202 29.39 -12.84 -1.22
CA GLU A 202 30.05 -14.14 -1.41
C GLU A 202 31.49 -14.01 -0.89
N PRO A 203 31.93 -14.81 0.10
CA PRO A 203 33.32 -14.80 0.51
C PRO A 203 34.19 -15.21 -0.68
N PRO A 204 35.30 -14.51 -0.98
CA PRO A 204 36.17 -14.88 -2.09
C PRO A 204 36.66 -16.32 -1.88
N SER A 205 36.31 -17.20 -2.81
CA SER A 205 36.77 -18.59 -2.86
C SER A 205 38.29 -18.63 -2.63
N PRO A 206 38.80 -19.45 -1.70
CA PRO A 206 40.23 -19.59 -1.54
C PRO A 206 40.84 -20.08 -2.85
N PRO A 207 42.01 -19.54 -3.27
CA PRO A 207 42.67 -19.98 -4.48
C PRO A 207 42.94 -21.48 -4.38
N ASN A 208 42.44 -22.23 -5.36
CA ASN A 208 42.69 -23.65 -5.55
C ASN A 208 44.20 -23.88 -5.55
N ALA A 209 44.71 -24.47 -4.46
CA ALA A 209 46.07 -24.96 -4.39
C ALA A 209 46.11 -26.33 -5.09
N ASN A 210 46.57 -26.33 -6.34
CA ASN A 210 47.11 -27.50 -7.02
C ASN A 210 48.39 -27.08 -7.74
#